data_AF-A0AAW3JQV3-F1
#
_entry.id   AF-A0AAW3JQV3-F1
#
_cell.length_a   1.000
_cell.length_b   1.000
_cell.length_c   1.000
_cell.angle_alpha   90.00
_cell.angle_beta   90.00
_cell.angle_gamma   90.00
#
_symmetry.space_group_name_H-M   'P 1'
#
loop_
_entity.id
_entity.type
_entity.pdbx_description
1 polymer ?
#
loop_
_entity_poly.entity_id
_entity_poly.type
_entity_poly.pdbx_seq_one_letter_code
_entity_poly.pdbx_strand_id
1 'polypeptide(L)'
;MKKNIIVVVFYICLVIIIITSFRKNKNESDSEKITYSQIEQADVKVKNSSERTRKVLHIKGDVSKNLSPFIYSTKADRYILDKCYINIYNELKKIKAKSGSDFFESIESDSRYNKKDKKKKGKKLTTYTVRLKEGLKASAGTMITADDLMFNYYLRTDSSYESSDNVYKCNIAGLLSYQTGYSGGDKAKKILNSKLKKPSAKIKKEIKNKIIYPEIKDAFEWTSSLYRDETYSYITDKYPRTRDLFVYFFSLEPKYKAKKKDAKKVINQVTGQYGWDYKKLSKVTGKNYNAKVKKIVLNEVGKKSIAEKQRIKGITKIDSYTVQIQVYEKTSQKDLFDFYIVPLAKWGDVQYFDSNYKWGIKKTKADEIIKKKGVTGDETGGYMIEKKEPYELVER
;
A
#
# COMPACT_ATOMS: atom_id res chain seq x y z
N MET A 1 44.85 -23.68 14.84
CA MET A 1 43.38 -23.57 15.00
C MET A 1 42.88 -22.15 15.35
N LYS A 2 43.52 -21.40 16.27
CA LYS A 2 43.05 -20.05 16.68
C LYS A 2 43.00 -18.99 15.55
N LYS A 3 43.98 -18.96 14.63
CA LYS A 3 43.99 -18.04 13.47
C LYS A 3 42.79 -18.26 12.51
N ASN A 4 42.39 -19.50 12.27
CA ASN A 4 41.24 -19.81 11.39
C ASN A 4 39.91 -19.41 12.04
N ILE A 5 39.79 -19.48 13.38
CA ILE A 5 38.60 -19.05 14.10
C ILE A 5 38.45 -17.52 14.05
N ILE A 6 39.54 -16.76 14.23
CA ILE A 6 39.51 -15.29 14.15
C ILE A 6 39.16 -14.83 12.73
N VAL A 7 39.75 -15.45 11.70
CA VAL A 7 39.42 -15.13 10.29
C VAL A 7 37.96 -15.48 9.98
N VAL A 8 37.45 -16.63 10.44
CA VAL A 8 36.04 -17.03 10.23
C VAL A 8 35.08 -16.10 10.97
N VAL A 9 35.38 -15.70 12.21
CA VAL A 9 34.55 -14.76 12.98
C VAL A 9 34.57 -13.37 12.34
N PHE A 10 35.73 -12.89 11.88
CA PHE A 10 35.84 -11.61 11.18
C PHE A 10 35.09 -11.64 9.84
N TYR A 11 35.13 -12.76 9.12
CA TYR A 11 34.39 -12.96 7.87
C TYR A 11 32.89 -13.05 8.10
N ILE A 12 32.44 -13.72 9.16
CA ILE A 12 31.04 -13.75 9.58
C ILE A 12 30.58 -12.34 9.97
N CYS A 13 31.40 -11.57 10.70
CA CYS A 13 31.11 -10.18 11.04
C CYS A 13 31.04 -9.28 9.79
N LEU A 14 31.96 -9.41 8.82
CA LEU A 14 31.90 -8.68 7.55
C LEU A 14 30.68 -9.08 6.71
N VAL A 15 30.35 -10.37 6.61
CA VAL A 15 29.12 -10.84 5.95
C VAL A 15 27.88 -10.30 6.65
N ILE A 16 27.86 -10.26 7.98
CA ILE A 16 26.78 -9.65 8.75
C ILE A 16 26.73 -8.14 8.49
N ILE A 17 27.86 -7.44 8.44
CA ILE A 17 27.94 -6.01 8.13
C ILE A 17 27.42 -5.72 6.71
N ILE A 18 27.80 -6.53 5.72
CA ILE A 18 27.35 -6.40 4.34
C ILE A 18 25.87 -6.76 4.18
N ILE A 19 25.37 -7.80 4.86
CA ILE A 19 23.94 -8.10 4.96
C ILE A 19 23.24 -6.95 5.69
N THR A 20 23.86 -6.32 6.69
CA THR A 20 23.30 -5.10 7.32
C THR A 20 23.37 -3.88 6.41
N SER A 21 24.31 -3.78 5.47
CA SER A 21 24.32 -2.76 4.43
C SER A 21 23.25 -3.01 3.36
N PHE A 22 22.98 -4.27 2.99
CA PHE A 22 21.76 -4.65 2.24
C PHE A 22 20.49 -4.28 3.02
N ARG A 23 20.50 -4.48 4.35
CA ARG A 23 19.41 -4.01 5.24
C ARG A 23 19.34 -2.49 5.27
N LYS A 24 20.47 -1.76 5.30
CA LYS A 24 20.55 -0.31 5.47
C LYS A 24 20.23 0.46 4.18
N ASN A 25 20.77 0.04 3.04
CA ASN A 25 20.39 0.56 1.71
C ASN A 25 18.89 0.36 1.40
N LYS A 26 18.23 -0.60 2.06
CA LYS A 26 16.77 -0.77 1.96
C LYS A 26 15.98 -0.24 3.18
N ASN A 27 16.64 0.07 4.30
CA ASN A 27 16.02 0.85 5.38
C ASN A 27 15.79 2.30 4.93
N GLU A 28 16.37 2.72 3.80
CA GLU A 28 16.04 3.98 3.10
C GLU A 28 15.07 3.82 1.91
N SER A 29 14.60 2.63 1.55
CA SER A 29 13.46 2.47 0.63
C SER A 29 12.95 1.04 0.58
N ASP A 30 11.74 0.81 1.12
CA ASP A 30 10.95 -0.42 1.10
C ASP A 30 11.11 -1.43 2.26
N SER A 31 10.73 -0.97 3.45
CA SER A 31 9.84 -1.78 4.33
C SER A 31 8.65 -1.02 4.94
N GLU A 32 8.51 0.28 4.68
CA GLU A 32 7.25 0.98 4.54
C GLU A 32 7.31 1.71 3.19
N LYS A 33 6.22 1.71 2.41
CA LYS A 33 6.06 2.79 1.42
C LYS A 33 6.23 4.08 2.19
N ILE A 34 7.10 4.99 1.73
CA ILE A 34 7.44 6.25 2.42
C ILE A 34 6.23 6.76 3.21
N THR A 35 6.28 6.61 4.53
CA THR A 35 5.17 7.00 5.37
C THR A 35 5.25 8.51 5.54
N TYR A 36 4.25 9.23 5.05
CA TYR A 36 3.86 10.65 5.23
C TYR A 36 4.78 11.63 6.00
N SER A 37 5.37 11.24 7.13
CA SER A 37 6.12 12.09 8.06
C SER A 37 7.57 12.38 7.64
N GLN A 38 8.10 11.70 6.63
CA GLN A 38 9.52 11.81 6.24
C GLN A 38 9.78 12.78 5.07
N ILE A 39 8.75 13.47 4.58
CA ILE A 39 8.86 14.37 3.43
C ILE A 39 8.54 15.80 3.86
N GLU A 40 9.57 16.62 4.06
CA GLU A 40 9.43 18.08 4.14
C GLU A 40 9.19 18.68 2.74
N GLN A 41 8.32 19.70 2.67
CA GLN A 41 7.80 20.33 1.44
C GLN A 41 8.83 21.16 0.64
N ALA A 42 10.08 21.24 1.08
CA ALA A 42 11.06 22.23 0.61
C ALA A 42 11.64 22.01 -0.82
N ASP A 43 11.45 20.85 -1.46
CA ASP A 43 12.17 20.52 -2.71
C ASP A 43 11.35 20.66 -4.01
N VAL A 44 10.06 21.02 -3.96
CA VAL A 44 9.23 21.16 -5.19
C VAL A 44 9.29 22.60 -5.70
N LYS A 45 9.83 22.82 -6.90
CA LYS A 45 9.82 24.13 -7.55
C LYS A 45 8.47 24.36 -8.23
N VAL A 46 7.68 25.28 -7.68
CA VAL A 46 6.38 25.69 -8.23
C VAL A 46 6.52 27.10 -8.80
N LYS A 47 6.19 27.28 -10.08
CA LYS A 47 6.04 28.62 -10.67
C LYS A 47 4.56 28.94 -10.82
N ASN A 48 4.13 29.98 -10.12
CA ASN A 48 2.80 30.54 -10.28
C ASN A 48 2.80 31.49 -11.46
N SER A 49 1.83 31.35 -12.36
CA SER A 49 1.50 32.39 -13.33
C SER A 49 0.00 32.64 -13.31
N SER A 50 -0.37 33.90 -13.49
CA SER A 50 -1.74 34.33 -13.69
C SER A 50 -1.91 34.66 -15.17
N GLU A 51 -2.64 33.85 -15.92
CA GLU A 51 -3.03 34.19 -17.28
C GLU A 51 -4.47 34.68 -17.27
N ARG A 52 -4.65 35.99 -17.48
CA ARG A 52 -5.89 36.74 -17.79
C ARG A 52 -7.15 36.51 -16.93
N THR A 53 -7.19 35.57 -15.98
CA THR A 53 -8.24 35.31 -14.94
C THR A 53 -8.03 33.97 -14.21
N ARG A 54 -7.13 33.07 -14.67
CA ARG A 54 -6.93 31.73 -14.10
C ARG A 54 -5.57 31.59 -13.41
N LYS A 55 -5.54 30.92 -12.25
CA LYS A 55 -4.29 30.53 -11.58
C LYS A 55 -3.73 29.26 -12.20
N VAL A 56 -2.49 29.33 -12.67
CA VAL A 56 -1.76 28.21 -13.28
C VAL A 56 -0.56 27.86 -12.41
N LEU A 57 -0.41 26.58 -12.08
CA LEU A 57 0.73 26.04 -11.34
C LEU A 57 1.59 25.19 -12.27
N HIS A 58 2.83 25.61 -12.48
CA HIS A 58 3.83 24.81 -13.18
C HIS A 58 4.66 24.04 -12.16
N ILE A 59 4.66 22.71 -12.28
CA ILE A 59 5.33 21.82 -11.32
C ILE A 59 6.60 21.27 -11.97
N LYS A 60 7.76 21.57 -11.36
CA LYS A 60 9.06 20.98 -11.70
C LYS A 60 9.51 20.04 -10.60
N GLY A 61 9.80 18.79 -10.97
CA GLY A 61 10.34 17.75 -10.09
C GLY A 61 10.20 16.36 -10.72
N ASP A 62 10.71 15.35 -10.03
CA ASP A 62 10.57 13.96 -10.46
C ASP A 62 9.12 13.51 -10.29
N VAL A 63 8.39 13.33 -11.39
CA VAL A 63 7.02 12.81 -11.38
C VAL A 63 7.01 11.37 -11.85
N SER A 64 6.33 10.50 -11.12
CA SER A 64 6.22 9.09 -11.45
C SER A 64 5.43 8.90 -12.74
N LYS A 65 5.94 8.09 -13.67
CA LYS A 65 5.27 7.78 -14.95
C LYS A 65 3.86 7.21 -14.78
N ASN A 66 3.60 6.53 -13.66
CA ASN A 66 2.33 5.88 -13.34
C ASN A 66 1.57 6.62 -12.21
N LEU A 67 1.78 7.92 -12.08
CA LEU A 67 1.07 8.76 -11.10
C LEU A 67 -0.43 8.54 -11.17
N SER A 68 -1.01 8.20 -10.02
CA SER A 68 -2.45 8.10 -9.79
C SER A 68 -2.78 8.38 -8.33
N PRO A 69 -4.06 8.60 -7.98
CA PRO A 69 -4.53 8.71 -6.59
C PRO A 69 -4.24 7.48 -5.70
N PHE A 70 -3.69 6.40 -6.29
CA PHE A 70 -3.32 5.15 -5.63
C PHE A 70 -1.81 4.88 -5.70
N ILE A 71 -1.14 5.33 -6.76
CA ILE A 71 0.26 5.03 -7.03
C ILE A 71 1.01 6.34 -7.19
N TYR A 72 1.80 6.65 -6.16
CA TYR A 72 2.67 7.83 -6.09
C TYR A 72 3.86 7.49 -5.19
N SER A 73 5.02 8.06 -5.51
CA SER A 73 6.28 7.78 -4.81
C SER A 73 7.16 9.01 -4.59
N THR A 74 6.88 10.13 -5.24
CA THR A 74 7.70 11.34 -5.13
C THR A 74 6.98 12.48 -4.42
N LYS A 75 7.75 13.51 -4.03
CA LYS A 75 7.19 14.74 -3.47
C LYS A 75 6.31 15.48 -4.49
N ALA A 76 6.75 15.51 -5.75
CA ALA A 76 6.03 16.15 -6.84
C ALA A 76 4.69 15.45 -7.11
N ASP A 77 4.67 14.11 -7.12
CA ASP A 77 3.44 13.32 -7.23
C ASP A 77 2.40 13.76 -6.19
N ARG A 78 2.82 13.83 -4.92
CA ARG A 78 1.93 14.19 -3.82
C ARG A 78 1.44 15.62 -3.94
N TYR A 79 2.32 16.56 -4.31
CA TYR A 79 1.90 17.95 -4.50
C TYR A 79 0.83 18.06 -5.59
N ILE A 80 1.00 17.35 -6.71
CA ILE A 80 0.00 17.27 -7.78
C ILE A 80 -1.33 16.73 -7.22
N LEU A 81 -1.29 15.60 -6.52
CA LEU A 81 -2.50 14.96 -5.98
C LEU A 81 -3.19 15.79 -4.89
N ASP A 82 -2.45 16.44 -4.00
CA ASP A 82 -3.00 17.31 -2.94
C ASP A 82 -3.72 18.55 -3.50
N LYS A 83 -3.37 18.98 -4.73
CA LYS A 83 -4.09 20.03 -5.47
C LYS A 83 -5.27 19.49 -6.26
N CYS A 84 -5.10 18.33 -6.89
CA CYS A 84 -6.06 17.78 -7.84
C CYS A 84 -7.13 16.88 -7.22
N TYR A 85 -6.94 16.35 -6.01
CA TYR A 85 -7.88 15.42 -5.40
C TYR A 85 -8.12 15.76 -3.93
N ILE A 86 -9.36 15.56 -3.47
CA ILE A 86 -9.74 15.71 -2.07
C ILE A 86 -9.05 14.61 -1.26
N ASN A 87 -8.21 14.98 -0.29
CA ASN A 87 -7.68 14.06 0.71
C ASN A 87 -8.39 14.28 2.06
N ILE A 88 -9.10 13.27 2.55
CA ILE A 88 -9.97 13.39 3.73
C ILE A 88 -9.16 13.76 4.98
N TYR A 89 -7.96 13.20 5.16
CA TYR A 89 -7.10 13.50 6.30
C TYR A 89 -6.55 14.93 6.27
N ASN A 90 -6.25 15.47 5.09
CA ASN A 90 -5.87 16.88 4.94
C ASN A 90 -7.02 17.81 5.36
N GLU A 91 -8.24 17.53 4.91
CA GLU A 91 -9.43 18.31 5.29
C GLU A 91 -9.76 18.17 6.78
N LEU A 92 -9.61 16.97 7.37
CA LEU A 92 -9.75 16.75 8.80
C LEU A 92 -8.77 17.61 9.62
N LYS A 93 -7.52 17.78 9.16
CA LYS A 93 -6.55 18.67 9.83
C LYS A 93 -7.01 20.13 9.79
N LYS A 94 -7.52 20.61 8.65
CA LYS A 94 -8.03 21.98 8.51
C LYS A 94 -9.23 22.23 9.43
N ILE A 95 -10.18 21.29 9.49
CA ILE A 95 -11.34 21.35 10.40
C ILE A 95 -10.87 21.43 11.86
N LYS A 96 -9.94 20.57 12.27
CA LYS A 96 -9.38 20.61 13.64
C LYS A 96 -8.62 21.89 13.95
N ALA A 97 -7.97 22.48 12.95
CA ALA A 97 -7.30 23.78 13.06
C ALA A 97 -8.27 24.97 12.99
N LYS A 98 -9.59 24.72 12.91
CA LYS A 98 -10.65 25.74 12.76
C LYS A 98 -10.50 26.60 11.51
N SER A 99 -9.78 26.12 10.49
CA SER A 99 -9.63 26.79 9.19
C SER A 99 -10.80 26.51 8.23
N GLY A 100 -11.73 25.62 8.62
CA GLY A 100 -12.81 25.13 7.76
C GLY A 100 -12.35 24.07 6.76
N SER A 101 -13.27 23.57 5.95
CA SER A 101 -12.99 22.69 4.81
C SER A 101 -13.80 23.15 3.62
N ASP A 102 -13.20 23.09 2.43
CA ASP A 102 -13.89 23.41 1.18
C ASP A 102 -14.81 22.27 0.71
N PHE A 103 -14.62 21.07 1.27
CA PHE A 103 -15.24 19.83 0.78
C PHE A 103 -16.09 19.10 1.83
N PHE A 104 -15.83 19.32 3.12
CA PHE A 104 -16.58 18.68 4.20
C PHE A 104 -17.29 19.72 5.04
N GLU A 105 -18.54 19.43 5.38
CA GLU A 105 -19.27 20.20 6.40
C GLU A 105 -18.75 19.81 7.78
N SER A 106 -18.61 18.50 8.04
CA SER A 106 -18.00 18.02 9.27
C SER A 106 -17.38 16.62 9.13
N ILE A 107 -16.40 16.36 10.01
CA ILE A 107 -15.83 15.03 10.25
C ILE A 107 -15.77 14.84 11.77
N GLU A 108 -16.81 14.23 12.31
CA GLU A 108 -17.03 14.11 13.75
C GLU A 108 -16.73 12.70 14.23
N SER A 109 -16.44 12.56 15.53
CA SER A 109 -16.20 11.26 16.14
C SER A 109 -16.87 11.13 17.49
N ASP A 110 -17.60 10.04 17.69
CA ASP A 110 -18.20 9.67 18.97
C ASP A 110 -17.69 8.29 19.40
N SER A 111 -17.19 8.20 20.63
CA SER A 111 -16.57 6.98 21.17
C SER A 111 -17.36 6.41 22.33
N ARG A 112 -17.82 5.17 22.18
CA ARG A 112 -18.58 4.44 23.20
C ARG A 112 -17.94 3.10 23.53
N TYR A 113 -18.08 2.66 24.77
CA TYR A 113 -17.74 1.27 25.14
C TYR A 113 -18.85 0.33 24.69
N ASN A 114 -18.47 -0.80 24.08
CA ASN A 114 -19.45 -1.81 23.69
C ASN A 114 -20.04 -2.51 24.94
N LYS A 115 -21.31 -2.23 25.27
CA LYS A 115 -22.02 -2.77 26.44
C LYS A 115 -22.24 -4.30 26.41
N LYS A 116 -21.98 -4.99 25.29
CA LYS A 116 -22.15 -6.46 25.21
C LYS A 116 -21.13 -7.26 26.03
N ASP A 117 -20.06 -6.64 26.48
CA ASP A 117 -19.11 -7.27 27.39
C ASP A 117 -19.52 -7.00 28.85
N LYS A 118 -20.27 -7.93 29.47
CA LYS A 118 -20.69 -7.87 30.89
C LYS A 118 -19.52 -7.84 31.91
N LYS A 119 -18.27 -7.95 31.45
CA LYS A 119 -17.05 -7.66 32.23
C LYS A 119 -16.51 -6.33 31.71
N LYS A 120 -16.20 -5.37 32.60
CA LYS A 120 -15.62 -4.02 32.34
C LYS A 120 -14.29 -4.03 31.55
N LYS A 121 -14.29 -4.60 30.34
CA LYS A 121 -13.21 -4.78 29.37
C LYS A 121 -13.77 -4.71 27.93
N GLY A 122 -14.84 -3.94 27.73
CA GLY A 122 -15.48 -3.82 26.41
C GLY A 122 -14.57 -3.13 25.42
N LYS A 123 -14.49 -3.64 24.18
CA LYS A 123 -13.75 -2.95 23.11
C LYS A 123 -14.37 -1.58 22.87
N LYS A 124 -13.57 -0.51 22.96
CA LYS A 124 -13.98 0.85 22.60
C LYS A 124 -14.30 0.89 21.10
N LEU A 125 -15.50 1.36 20.78
CA LEU A 125 -15.98 1.56 19.41
C LEU A 125 -16.10 3.07 19.17
N THR A 126 -15.41 3.55 18.15
CA THR A 126 -15.51 4.94 17.70
C THR A 126 -16.30 4.97 16.40
N THR A 127 -17.36 5.77 16.37
CA THR A 127 -18.14 6.07 15.16
C THR A 127 -17.67 7.41 14.63
N TYR A 128 -17.18 7.42 13.40
CA TYR A 128 -16.91 8.63 12.65
C TYR A 128 -18.11 8.95 11.76
N THR A 129 -18.56 10.20 11.76
CA THR A 129 -19.58 10.71 10.82
C THR A 129 -18.89 11.67 9.88
N VAL A 130 -18.85 11.34 8.60
CA VAL A 130 -18.21 12.13 7.55
C VAL A 130 -19.32 12.73 6.69
N ARG A 131 -19.47 14.06 6.71
CA ARG A 131 -20.48 14.79 5.94
C ARG A 131 -19.82 15.67 4.89
N LEU A 132 -20.05 15.34 3.62
CA LEU A 132 -19.63 16.14 2.48
C LEU A 132 -20.48 17.41 2.39
N LYS A 133 -19.90 18.49 1.86
CA LYS A 133 -20.70 19.62 1.39
C LYS A 133 -21.53 19.20 0.18
N GLU A 134 -22.71 19.81 0.04
CA GLU A 134 -23.56 19.59 -1.13
C GLU A 134 -23.01 20.30 -2.38
N GLY A 135 -23.39 19.85 -3.56
CA GLY A 135 -23.02 20.51 -4.82
C GLY A 135 -21.60 20.22 -5.32
N LEU A 136 -20.81 19.42 -4.60
CA LEU A 136 -19.45 19.06 -5.02
C LEU A 136 -19.48 18.31 -6.35
N LYS A 137 -18.55 18.68 -7.25
CA LYS A 137 -18.38 18.07 -8.57
C LYS A 137 -16.91 17.74 -8.80
N ALA A 138 -16.65 16.66 -9.54
CA ALA A 138 -15.34 16.41 -10.15
C ALA A 138 -15.10 17.32 -11.36
N SER A 139 -13.88 17.37 -11.90
CA SER A 139 -13.53 18.17 -13.08
C SER A 139 -14.38 17.83 -14.31
N ALA A 140 -14.77 16.56 -14.49
CA ALA A 140 -15.73 16.15 -15.52
C ALA A 140 -17.21 16.50 -15.22
N GLY A 141 -17.50 17.28 -14.17
CA GLY A 141 -18.86 17.74 -13.82
C GLY A 141 -19.72 16.72 -13.06
N THR A 142 -19.26 15.47 -12.89
CA THR A 142 -19.96 14.45 -12.11
C THR A 142 -20.04 14.84 -10.64
N MET A 143 -21.20 14.69 -10.03
CA MET A 143 -21.41 14.96 -8.60
C MET A 143 -20.55 14.04 -7.73
N ILE A 144 -20.03 14.58 -6.63
CA ILE A 144 -19.31 13.84 -5.60
C ILE A 144 -20.26 13.68 -4.41
N THR A 145 -20.53 12.43 -4.04
CA THR A 145 -21.57 12.06 -3.07
C THR A 145 -21.06 11.02 -2.06
N ALA A 146 -21.91 10.64 -1.11
CA ALA A 146 -21.66 9.52 -0.22
C ALA A 146 -21.39 8.21 -0.98
N ASP A 147 -21.93 8.01 -2.18
CA ASP A 147 -21.66 6.81 -2.99
C ASP A 147 -20.20 6.72 -3.42
N ASP A 148 -19.57 7.86 -3.71
CA ASP A 148 -18.14 7.93 -4.02
C ASP A 148 -17.30 7.60 -2.77
N LEU A 149 -17.66 8.14 -1.60
CA LEU A 149 -17.00 7.78 -0.34
C LEU A 149 -17.10 6.26 -0.07
N MET A 150 -18.30 5.70 -0.24
CA MET A 150 -18.52 4.27 -0.08
C MET A 150 -17.67 3.47 -1.07
N PHE A 151 -17.69 3.81 -2.37
CA PHE A 151 -16.81 3.22 -3.38
C PHE A 151 -15.34 3.24 -2.95
N ASN A 152 -14.84 4.40 -2.52
CA ASN A 152 -13.45 4.57 -2.09
C ASN A 152 -13.08 3.67 -0.90
N TYR A 153 -13.98 3.50 0.07
CA TYR A 153 -13.77 2.58 1.19
C TYR A 153 -13.81 1.11 0.74
N TYR A 154 -14.79 0.72 -0.06
CA TYR A 154 -14.89 -0.66 -0.56
C TYR A 154 -13.70 -1.05 -1.44
N LEU A 155 -13.17 -0.10 -2.23
CA LEU A 155 -11.96 -0.30 -3.04
C LEU A 155 -10.76 -0.60 -2.18
N ARG A 156 -10.52 0.27 -1.20
CA ARG A 156 -9.34 0.20 -0.35
C ARG A 156 -9.40 -0.90 0.68
N THR A 157 -10.58 -1.45 0.94
CA THR A 157 -10.77 -2.57 1.86
C THR A 157 -10.78 -3.93 1.16
N ASP A 158 -10.85 -3.96 -0.16
CA ASP A 158 -10.79 -5.20 -0.92
C ASP A 158 -9.45 -5.92 -0.72
N SER A 159 -9.52 -7.24 -0.60
CA SER A 159 -8.34 -8.06 -0.29
C SER A 159 -7.27 -8.08 -1.39
N SER A 160 -7.61 -7.71 -2.63
CA SER A 160 -6.65 -7.56 -3.73
C SER A 160 -6.00 -6.18 -3.80
N TYR A 161 -6.49 -5.19 -3.05
CA TYR A 161 -6.01 -3.81 -3.13
C TYR A 161 -4.54 -3.70 -2.72
N GLU A 162 -3.65 -3.37 -3.67
CA GLU A 162 -2.19 -3.26 -3.45
C GLU A 162 -1.72 -1.82 -3.68
N SER A 163 -1.85 -0.97 -2.66
CA SER A 163 -1.59 0.48 -2.77
C SER A 163 -0.92 1.07 -1.51
N SER A 164 -0.78 2.39 -1.43
CA SER A 164 -0.02 3.13 -0.39
C SER A 164 -0.78 3.39 0.89
N ASP A 165 -2.11 3.49 0.83
CA ASP A 165 -2.91 3.75 2.02
C ASP A 165 -3.16 2.49 2.88
N ASN A 166 -3.77 2.75 4.03
CA ASN A 166 -3.83 1.84 5.16
C ASN A 166 -5.26 1.41 5.53
N VAL A 167 -6.27 1.76 4.72
CA VAL A 167 -7.66 1.51 5.06
C VAL A 167 -7.94 0.00 5.19
N TYR A 168 -7.33 -0.83 4.34
CA TYR A 168 -7.49 -2.30 4.36
C TYR A 168 -7.09 -2.97 5.69
N LYS A 169 -6.23 -2.32 6.50
CA LYS A 169 -5.73 -2.84 7.78
C LYS A 169 -6.40 -2.20 8.99
N CYS A 170 -7.28 -1.22 8.79
CA CYS A 170 -8.06 -0.60 9.87
C CYS A 170 -8.97 -1.62 10.57
N ASN A 171 -9.26 -1.41 11.85
CA ASN A 171 -10.10 -2.29 12.64
C ASN A 171 -11.59 -1.91 12.49
N ILE A 172 -12.06 -1.77 11.24
CA ILE A 172 -13.45 -1.42 10.91
C ILE A 172 -14.36 -2.60 11.27
N ALA A 173 -15.48 -2.32 11.91
CA ALA A 173 -16.41 -3.35 12.35
C ALA A 173 -16.91 -4.19 11.14
N GLY A 174 -16.70 -5.51 11.21
CA GLY A 174 -17.11 -6.43 10.15
C GLY A 174 -16.21 -6.47 8.91
N LEU A 175 -15.12 -5.70 8.84
CA LEU A 175 -14.22 -5.68 7.68
C LEU A 175 -13.61 -7.06 7.38
N LEU A 176 -13.06 -7.73 8.39
CA LEU A 176 -12.46 -9.05 8.18
C LEU A 176 -13.51 -10.09 7.73
N SER A 177 -14.74 -9.97 8.23
CA SER A 177 -15.85 -10.81 7.78
C SER A 177 -16.15 -10.56 6.30
N TYR A 178 -16.17 -9.30 5.86
CA TYR A 178 -16.34 -8.95 4.45
C TYR A 178 -15.19 -9.47 3.57
N GLN A 179 -13.93 -9.19 3.95
CA GLN A 179 -12.74 -9.59 3.20
C GLN A 179 -12.63 -11.10 3.01
N THR A 180 -12.90 -11.87 4.07
CA THR A 180 -12.85 -13.34 4.03
C THR A 180 -14.17 -13.96 3.53
N GLY A 181 -15.25 -13.18 3.61
CA GLY A 181 -16.64 -13.55 3.40
C GLY A 181 -17.24 -14.56 4.40
N TYR A 182 -16.57 -14.84 5.52
CA TYR A 182 -17.15 -15.62 6.62
C TYR A 182 -17.87 -14.74 7.62
N SER A 183 -19.09 -15.13 8.01
CA SER A 183 -19.82 -14.46 9.08
C SER A 183 -19.10 -14.63 10.43
N GLY A 184 -19.04 -13.52 11.19
CA GLY A 184 -18.42 -13.48 12.51
C GLY A 184 -16.89 -13.31 12.48
N GLY A 185 -16.40 -12.27 13.17
CA GLY A 185 -14.98 -11.91 13.16
C GLY A 185 -14.05 -13.03 13.66
N ASP A 186 -14.49 -13.83 14.64
CA ASP A 186 -13.66 -14.91 15.19
C ASP A 186 -13.58 -16.14 14.27
N LYS A 187 -14.67 -16.47 13.57
CA LYS A 187 -14.67 -17.52 12.53
C LYS A 187 -13.75 -17.12 11.38
N ALA A 188 -13.87 -15.89 10.90
CA ALA A 188 -12.99 -15.34 9.87
C ALA A 188 -11.51 -15.39 10.29
N LYS A 189 -11.17 -14.99 11.53
CA LYS A 189 -9.81 -15.10 12.08
C LYS A 189 -9.30 -16.53 12.14
N LYS A 190 -10.12 -17.47 12.64
CA LYS A 190 -9.74 -18.89 12.76
C LYS A 190 -9.40 -19.47 11.38
N ILE A 191 -10.18 -19.14 10.36
CA ILE A 191 -9.95 -19.60 8.98
C ILE A 191 -8.69 -18.97 8.39
N LEU A 192 -8.50 -17.66 8.57
CA LEU A 192 -7.28 -17.00 8.10
C LEU A 192 -6.02 -17.61 8.74
N ASN A 193 -6.06 -17.84 10.05
CA ASN A 193 -4.96 -18.44 10.80
C ASN A 193 -4.69 -19.89 10.38
N SER A 194 -5.72 -20.68 10.09
CA SER A 194 -5.53 -22.06 9.62
C SER A 194 -4.86 -22.10 8.24
N LYS A 195 -5.24 -21.20 7.32
CA LYS A 195 -4.62 -21.06 5.99
C LYS A 195 -3.19 -20.52 6.05
N LEU A 196 -2.86 -19.68 7.03
CA LEU A 196 -1.49 -19.24 7.30
C LEU A 196 -0.61 -20.39 7.80
N LYS A 197 -1.13 -21.24 8.70
CA LYS A 197 -0.40 -22.40 9.23
C LYS A 197 -0.22 -23.50 8.19
N LYS A 198 -1.23 -23.74 7.36
CA LYS A 198 -1.24 -24.78 6.32
C LYS A 198 -1.67 -24.19 4.97
N PRO A 199 -0.77 -23.47 4.27
CA PRO A 199 -1.08 -22.85 2.99
C PRO A 199 -1.28 -23.90 1.89
N SER A 200 -2.25 -23.65 1.00
CA SER A 200 -2.48 -24.49 -0.18
C SER A 200 -1.36 -24.34 -1.21
N ALA A 201 -1.27 -25.24 -2.20
CA ALA A 201 -0.31 -25.14 -3.29
C ALA A 201 -0.38 -23.79 -4.02
N LYS A 202 -1.59 -23.27 -4.23
CA LYS A 202 -1.83 -21.95 -4.83
C LYS A 202 -1.29 -20.81 -3.97
N ILE A 203 -1.54 -20.82 -2.65
CA ILE A 203 -0.97 -19.82 -1.73
C ILE A 203 0.56 -19.90 -1.73
N LYS A 204 1.14 -21.11 -1.68
CA LYS A 204 2.60 -21.31 -1.74
C LYS A 204 3.20 -20.73 -3.03
N LYS A 205 2.54 -20.96 -4.18
CA LYS A 205 2.93 -20.38 -5.48
C LYS A 205 2.87 -18.85 -5.45
N GLU A 206 1.81 -18.26 -4.91
CA GLU A 206 1.68 -16.81 -4.79
C GLU A 206 2.75 -16.20 -3.88
N ILE A 207 3.07 -16.83 -2.73
CA ILE A 207 4.17 -16.39 -1.85
C ILE A 207 5.50 -16.43 -2.61
N LYS A 208 5.77 -17.51 -3.35
CA LYS A 208 6.99 -17.62 -4.16
C LYS A 208 7.08 -16.49 -5.19
N ASN A 209 6.00 -16.24 -5.92
CA ASN A 209 5.99 -15.28 -7.03
C ASN A 209 5.98 -13.82 -6.58
N LYS A 210 5.30 -13.49 -5.48
CA LYS A 210 5.09 -12.11 -5.02
C LYS A 210 6.05 -11.66 -3.92
N ILE A 211 6.74 -12.59 -3.28
CA ILE A 211 7.65 -12.29 -2.16
C ILE A 211 9.03 -12.86 -2.46
N ILE A 212 9.14 -14.18 -2.64
CA ILE A 212 10.46 -14.82 -2.71
C ILE A 212 11.23 -14.41 -3.96
N TYR A 213 10.64 -14.59 -5.15
CA TYR A 213 11.32 -14.28 -6.41
C TYR A 213 11.71 -12.80 -6.55
N PRO A 214 10.81 -11.81 -6.29
CA PRO A 214 11.17 -10.40 -6.38
C PRO A 214 12.29 -10.03 -5.42
N GLU A 215 12.23 -10.50 -4.18
CA GLU A 215 13.27 -10.20 -3.19
C GLU A 215 14.63 -10.81 -3.57
N ILE A 216 14.63 -12.03 -4.12
CA ILE A 216 15.86 -12.68 -4.59
C ILE A 216 16.40 -12.00 -5.86
N LYS A 217 15.53 -11.48 -6.73
CA LYS A 217 15.92 -10.66 -7.87
C LYS A 217 16.54 -9.33 -7.42
N ASP A 218 15.91 -8.63 -6.47
CA ASP A 218 16.44 -7.39 -5.88
C ASP A 218 17.80 -7.65 -5.21
N ALA A 219 17.94 -8.78 -4.50
CA ALA A 219 19.21 -9.19 -3.92
C ALA A 219 20.31 -9.37 -4.98
N PHE A 220 19.97 -9.94 -6.13
CA PHE A 220 20.92 -10.06 -7.24
C PHE A 220 21.31 -8.69 -7.82
N GLU A 221 20.34 -7.78 -8.00
CA GLU A 221 20.58 -6.42 -8.48
C GLU A 221 21.49 -5.65 -7.51
N TRP A 222 21.21 -5.73 -6.21
CA TRP A 222 22.07 -5.15 -5.17
C TRP A 222 23.48 -5.75 -5.18
N THR A 223 23.64 -7.08 -5.25
CA THR A 223 25.00 -7.64 -5.35
C THR A 223 25.75 -7.19 -6.60
N SER A 224 25.02 -6.90 -7.68
CA SER A 224 25.60 -6.39 -8.92
C SER A 224 26.04 -4.93 -8.78
N SER A 225 25.35 -4.12 -7.95
CA SER A 225 25.74 -2.72 -7.72
C SER A 225 27.02 -2.59 -6.90
N LEU A 226 27.37 -3.59 -6.06
CA LEU A 226 28.60 -3.57 -5.25
C LEU A 226 29.87 -3.47 -6.10
N TYR A 227 29.85 -3.97 -7.35
CA TYR A 227 31.00 -3.89 -8.26
C TYR A 227 31.26 -2.49 -8.81
N ARG A 228 30.36 -1.54 -8.57
CA ARG A 228 30.50 -0.14 -8.97
C ARG A 228 31.05 0.73 -7.83
N ASP A 229 31.31 0.14 -6.68
CA ASP A 229 31.73 0.82 -5.46
C ASP A 229 33.01 0.17 -4.95
N GLU A 230 34.12 0.90 -5.08
CA GLU A 230 35.48 0.44 -4.75
C GLU A 230 35.63 0.04 -3.28
N THR A 231 34.76 0.53 -2.39
CA THR A 231 34.76 0.13 -0.97
C THR A 231 34.43 -1.35 -0.77
N TYR A 232 33.85 -2.01 -1.78
CA TYR A 232 33.55 -3.44 -1.79
C TYR A 232 34.58 -4.29 -2.55
N SER A 233 35.69 -3.70 -3.03
CA SER A 233 36.80 -4.41 -3.72
C SER A 233 37.23 -5.69 -3.01
N TYR A 234 37.39 -5.65 -1.68
CA TYR A 234 37.79 -6.79 -0.85
C TYR A 234 36.93 -8.06 -1.02
N ILE A 235 35.66 -7.92 -1.44
CA ILE A 235 34.77 -9.05 -1.69
C ILE A 235 34.47 -9.26 -3.17
N THR A 236 34.43 -8.20 -3.97
CA THR A 236 34.22 -8.30 -5.42
C THR A 236 35.43 -8.91 -6.13
N ASP A 237 36.65 -8.69 -5.63
CA ASP A 237 37.87 -9.29 -6.18
C ASP A 237 37.92 -10.81 -5.91
N LYS A 238 37.45 -11.22 -4.73
CA LYS A 238 37.34 -12.64 -4.36
C LYS A 238 36.28 -13.37 -5.18
N TYR A 239 35.22 -12.68 -5.56
CA TYR A 239 34.14 -13.20 -6.39
C TYR A 239 33.98 -12.34 -7.64
N PRO A 240 34.83 -12.50 -8.67
CA PRO A 240 34.86 -11.56 -9.81
C PRO A 240 33.61 -11.59 -10.69
N ARG A 241 32.72 -12.57 -10.50
CA ARG A 241 31.44 -12.66 -11.21
C ARG A 241 30.30 -12.37 -10.24
N THR A 242 29.44 -11.42 -10.59
CA THR A 242 28.25 -11.01 -9.80
C THR A 242 27.42 -12.20 -9.32
N ARG A 243 27.24 -13.22 -10.18
CA ARG A 243 26.48 -14.44 -9.87
C ARG A 243 27.12 -15.28 -8.76
N ASP A 244 28.44 -15.31 -8.64
CA ASP A 244 29.12 -16.05 -7.58
C ASP A 244 29.00 -15.32 -6.23
N LEU A 245 29.13 -13.99 -6.23
CA LEU A 245 28.93 -13.18 -5.02
C LEU A 245 27.48 -13.26 -4.52
N PHE A 246 26.50 -13.20 -5.44
CA PHE A 246 25.10 -13.44 -5.13
C PHE A 246 24.85 -14.81 -4.49
N VAL A 247 25.42 -15.87 -5.08
CA VAL A 247 25.31 -17.22 -4.53
C VAL A 247 25.94 -17.31 -3.15
N TYR A 248 27.09 -16.67 -2.94
CA TYR A 248 27.76 -16.65 -1.66
C TYR A 248 26.89 -16.08 -0.54
N PHE A 249 26.10 -15.03 -0.81
CA PHE A 249 25.21 -14.42 0.18
C PHE A 249 23.85 -15.09 0.33
N PHE A 250 23.22 -15.52 -0.78
CA PHE A 250 21.79 -15.88 -0.79
C PHE A 250 21.52 -17.36 -1.11
N SER A 251 22.53 -18.17 -1.43
CA SER A 251 22.32 -19.61 -1.56
C SER A 251 22.16 -20.26 -0.17
N LEU A 252 21.10 -21.03 0.02
CA LEU A 252 20.93 -21.92 1.18
C LEU A 252 21.72 -23.23 1.03
N GLU A 253 22.22 -23.52 -0.17
CA GLU A 253 23.02 -24.71 -0.48
C GLU A 253 24.51 -24.35 -0.54
N PRO A 254 25.35 -24.80 0.41
CA PRO A 254 26.77 -24.44 0.45
C PRO A 254 27.57 -24.91 -0.76
N LYS A 255 27.14 -26.00 -1.40
CA LYS A 255 27.81 -26.60 -2.57
C LYS A 255 27.32 -26.02 -3.90
N TYR A 256 26.28 -25.18 -3.91
CA TYR A 256 25.74 -24.62 -5.14
C TYR A 256 26.74 -23.68 -5.82
N LYS A 257 26.87 -23.80 -7.14
CA LYS A 257 27.77 -22.96 -7.97
C LYS A 257 27.01 -22.36 -9.14
N ALA A 258 27.35 -21.11 -9.48
CA ALA A 258 26.79 -20.38 -10.63
C ALA A 258 27.51 -20.67 -11.97
N LYS A 259 28.57 -21.51 -11.95
CA LYS A 259 29.37 -21.85 -13.14
C LYS A 259 28.46 -22.40 -14.27
N LYS A 260 28.69 -21.93 -15.51
CA LYS A 260 27.93 -22.31 -16.73
C LYS A 260 26.42 -22.01 -16.67
N LYS A 261 26.00 -21.03 -15.86
CA LYS A 261 24.59 -20.59 -15.78
C LYS A 261 24.52 -19.08 -15.99
N ASP A 262 23.48 -18.63 -16.68
CA ASP A 262 23.13 -17.21 -16.77
C ASP A 262 22.49 -16.70 -15.47
N ALA A 263 22.30 -15.39 -15.38
CA ALA A 263 21.73 -14.74 -14.18
C ALA A 263 20.30 -15.22 -13.89
N LYS A 264 19.45 -15.33 -14.91
CA LYS A 264 18.05 -15.75 -14.76
C LYS A 264 17.96 -17.17 -14.19
N LYS A 265 18.77 -18.10 -14.70
CA LYS A 265 18.86 -19.48 -14.21
C LYS A 265 19.36 -19.53 -12.77
N VAL A 266 20.37 -18.73 -12.42
CA VAL A 266 20.89 -18.66 -11.05
C VAL A 266 19.85 -18.10 -10.08
N ILE A 267 19.18 -17.00 -10.42
CA ILE A 267 18.09 -16.40 -9.61
C ILE A 267 16.96 -17.40 -9.41
N ASN A 268 16.53 -18.09 -10.46
CA ASN A 268 15.46 -19.10 -10.37
C ASN A 268 15.84 -20.29 -9.48
N GLN A 269 17.07 -20.78 -9.60
CA GLN A 269 17.56 -21.90 -8.80
C GLN A 269 17.70 -21.50 -7.32
N VAL A 270 18.28 -20.34 -7.01
CA VAL A 270 18.36 -19.82 -5.64
C VAL A 270 16.97 -19.55 -5.07
N THR A 271 16.06 -18.94 -5.83
CA THR A 271 14.63 -18.80 -5.44
C THR A 271 14.00 -20.16 -5.12
N GLY A 272 14.35 -21.20 -5.87
CA GLY A 272 13.91 -22.58 -5.64
C GLY A 272 14.30 -23.12 -4.27
N GLN A 273 15.50 -22.80 -3.77
CA GLN A 273 16.00 -23.25 -2.47
C GLN A 273 15.16 -22.73 -1.30
N TYR A 274 14.61 -21.51 -1.43
CA TYR A 274 13.69 -20.94 -0.44
C TYR A 274 12.26 -21.51 -0.58
N GLY A 275 11.85 -21.89 -1.79
CA GLY A 275 10.50 -22.37 -2.07
C GLY A 275 9.44 -21.32 -1.73
N TRP A 276 8.62 -21.58 -0.72
CA TRP A 276 7.64 -20.63 -0.15
C TRP A 276 8.01 -20.17 1.26
N ASP A 277 9.17 -20.59 1.78
CA ASP A 277 9.60 -20.35 3.15
C ASP A 277 10.10 -18.92 3.34
N TYR A 278 9.13 -18.00 3.40
CA TYR A 278 9.37 -16.59 3.64
C TYR A 278 10.00 -16.34 5.02
N LYS A 279 9.92 -17.28 5.97
CA LYS A 279 10.58 -17.15 7.28
C LYS A 279 12.08 -17.37 7.16
N LYS A 280 12.52 -18.34 6.35
CA LYS A 280 13.95 -18.46 5.99
C LYS A 280 14.43 -17.21 5.25
N LEU A 281 13.66 -16.72 4.29
CA LEU A 281 13.97 -15.47 3.61
C LEU A 281 14.11 -14.30 4.62
N SER A 282 13.18 -14.18 5.58
CA SER A 282 13.25 -13.16 6.64
C SER A 282 14.54 -13.24 7.47
N LYS A 283 15.05 -14.45 7.76
CA LYS A 283 16.31 -14.61 8.49
C LYS A 283 17.51 -14.11 7.67
N VAL A 284 17.51 -14.39 6.38
CA VAL A 284 18.59 -13.98 5.47
C VAL A 284 18.55 -12.47 5.22
N THR A 285 17.40 -11.93 4.84
CA THR A 285 17.28 -10.52 4.46
C THR A 285 17.09 -9.58 5.65
N GLY A 286 16.72 -10.09 6.82
CA GLY A 286 16.35 -9.30 7.99
C GLY A 286 14.96 -8.65 7.90
N LYS A 287 14.16 -8.93 6.86
CA LYS A 287 12.87 -8.26 6.60
C LYS A 287 11.70 -9.08 7.12
N ASN A 288 10.62 -8.40 7.52
CA ASN A 288 9.38 -9.05 7.98
C ASN A 288 8.35 -9.15 6.84
N TYR A 289 8.09 -10.36 6.35
CA TYR A 289 7.11 -10.60 5.28
C TYR A 289 5.71 -11.00 5.77
N ASN A 290 5.46 -11.03 7.09
CA ASN A 290 4.20 -11.55 7.64
C ASN A 290 2.96 -10.79 7.12
N ALA A 291 3.05 -9.46 6.98
CA ALA A 291 1.95 -8.65 6.46
C ALA A 291 1.62 -9.00 4.99
N LYS A 292 2.65 -9.11 4.14
CA LYS A 292 2.51 -9.49 2.73
C LYS A 292 1.91 -10.89 2.59
N VAL A 293 2.39 -11.86 3.37
CA VAL A 293 1.85 -13.23 3.37
C VAL A 293 0.40 -13.24 3.84
N LYS A 294 0.06 -12.53 4.92
CA LYS A 294 -1.32 -12.42 5.42
C LYS A 294 -2.25 -11.88 4.33
N LYS A 295 -1.80 -10.90 3.55
CA LYS A 295 -2.56 -10.32 2.44
C LYS A 295 -2.78 -11.31 1.29
N ILE A 296 -1.75 -12.06 0.90
CA ILE A 296 -1.87 -13.15 -0.09
C ILE A 296 -2.91 -14.18 0.36
N VAL A 297 -2.85 -14.61 1.62
CA VAL A 297 -3.83 -15.56 2.17
C VAL A 297 -5.23 -14.95 2.19
N LEU A 298 -5.36 -13.71 2.63
CA LEU A 298 -6.64 -12.99 2.68
C LEU A 298 -7.30 -12.93 1.31
N ASN A 299 -6.55 -12.56 0.27
CA ASN A 299 -7.01 -12.51 -1.11
C ASN A 299 -7.49 -13.88 -1.60
N GLU A 300 -6.72 -14.94 -1.35
CA GLU A 300 -7.14 -16.29 -1.76
C GLU A 300 -8.38 -16.80 -1.00
N VAL A 301 -8.51 -16.46 0.28
CA VAL A 301 -9.70 -16.78 1.07
C VAL A 301 -10.92 -16.01 0.55
N GLY A 302 -10.76 -14.72 0.26
CA GLY A 302 -11.83 -13.85 -0.22
C GLY A 302 -12.44 -14.29 -1.56
N LYS A 303 -11.65 -14.89 -2.45
CA LYS A 303 -12.09 -15.44 -3.74
C LYS A 303 -13.15 -16.54 -3.61
N LYS A 304 -13.12 -17.33 -2.54
CA LYS A 304 -14.05 -18.45 -2.35
C LYS A 304 -15.41 -18.03 -1.79
N SER A 305 -15.54 -16.78 -1.34
CA SER A 305 -16.69 -16.35 -0.54
C SER A 305 -17.46 -15.22 -1.19
N ILE A 306 -17.93 -15.46 -2.41
CA ILE A 306 -18.77 -14.55 -3.20
C ILE A 306 -20.23 -14.75 -2.78
N ALA A 307 -20.56 -14.54 -1.50
CA ALA A 307 -21.97 -14.35 -1.16
C ALA A 307 -22.36 -12.95 -1.64
N GLU A 308 -23.29 -12.87 -2.61
CA GLU A 308 -23.64 -11.62 -3.32
C GLU A 308 -24.18 -10.50 -2.41
N LYS A 309 -24.68 -10.83 -1.21
CA LYS A 309 -25.27 -9.89 -0.25
C LYS A 309 -24.40 -9.71 0.99
N GLN A 310 -23.17 -9.20 0.82
CA GLN A 310 -22.27 -8.88 1.93
C GLN A 310 -21.90 -7.39 1.93
N ARG A 311 -21.89 -6.79 3.12
CA ARG A 311 -21.45 -5.41 3.37
C ARG A 311 -20.48 -5.34 4.54
N ILE A 312 -19.67 -4.30 4.59
CA ILE A 312 -18.85 -3.99 5.75
C ILE A 312 -19.79 -3.40 6.82
N LYS A 313 -20.09 -4.17 7.87
CA LYS A 313 -21.08 -3.79 8.90
C LYS A 313 -20.85 -2.40 9.48
N GLY A 314 -19.59 -2.01 9.65
CA GLY A 314 -19.19 -0.75 10.23
C GLY A 314 -19.11 0.41 9.24
N ILE A 315 -19.54 0.27 7.98
CA ILE A 315 -19.60 1.38 7.02
C ILE A 315 -21.03 1.49 6.52
N THR A 316 -21.64 2.63 6.77
CA THR A 316 -23.07 2.87 6.49
C THR A 316 -23.23 4.20 5.77
N LYS A 317 -23.90 4.19 4.62
CA LYS A 317 -24.43 5.39 3.98
C LYS A 317 -25.67 5.84 4.77
N ILE A 318 -25.69 7.09 5.22
CA ILE A 318 -26.81 7.66 5.98
C ILE A 318 -27.75 8.39 5.03
N ASP A 319 -27.20 9.20 4.13
CA ASP A 319 -27.92 9.95 3.11
C ASP A 319 -27.01 10.18 1.89
N SER A 320 -27.37 11.10 0.99
CA SER A 320 -26.61 11.40 -0.23
C SER A 320 -25.22 12.01 0.01
N TYR A 321 -24.92 12.52 1.20
CA TYR A 321 -23.67 13.23 1.51
C TYR A 321 -23.00 12.77 2.80
N THR A 322 -23.63 11.87 3.56
CA THR A 322 -23.15 11.41 4.87
C THR A 322 -22.83 9.92 4.90
N VAL A 323 -21.62 9.59 5.38
CA VAL A 323 -21.18 8.21 5.65
C VAL A 323 -20.76 8.08 7.12
N GLN A 324 -21.20 7.00 7.77
CA GLN A 324 -20.75 6.61 9.10
C GLN A 324 -19.79 5.43 9.05
N ILE A 325 -18.71 5.52 9.83
CA ILE A 325 -17.65 4.51 9.91
C ILE A 325 -17.35 4.14 11.35
N GLN A 326 -17.58 2.89 11.71
CA GLN A 326 -17.38 2.34 13.04
C GLN A 326 -16.08 1.53 13.09
N VAL A 327 -15.14 1.97 13.92
CA VAL A 327 -13.86 1.32 14.14
C VAL A 327 -13.68 0.95 15.60
N TYR A 328 -13.07 -0.21 15.83
CA TYR A 328 -12.58 -0.55 17.16
C TYR A 328 -11.24 0.14 17.44
N GLU A 329 -10.87 0.20 18.71
CA GLU A 329 -9.58 0.69 19.20
C GLU A 329 -8.37 0.23 18.36
N LYS A 330 -7.31 1.05 18.38
CA LYS A 330 -6.05 0.92 17.61
C LYS A 330 -6.11 1.33 16.13
N THR A 331 -7.24 1.84 15.64
CA THR A 331 -7.29 2.48 14.32
C THR A 331 -6.90 3.94 14.43
N SER A 332 -5.83 4.36 13.74
CA SER A 332 -5.47 5.78 13.68
C SER A 332 -6.39 6.52 12.68
N GLN A 333 -6.69 7.79 12.94
CA GLN A 333 -7.43 8.63 11.98
C GLN A 333 -6.69 8.77 10.66
N LYS A 334 -5.35 8.84 10.73
CA LYS A 334 -4.51 8.88 9.54
C LYS A 334 -4.70 7.62 8.69
N ASP A 335 -4.64 6.43 9.27
CA ASP A 335 -4.86 5.19 8.51
C ASP A 335 -6.26 5.10 7.89
N LEU A 336 -7.27 5.68 8.58
CA LEU A 336 -8.66 5.64 8.15
C LEU A 336 -9.01 6.65 7.04
N PHE A 337 -8.31 7.79 6.98
CA PHE A 337 -8.69 8.94 6.16
C PHE A 337 -7.60 9.43 5.19
N ASP A 338 -6.35 8.98 5.31
CA ASP A 338 -5.24 9.45 4.47
C ASP A 338 -5.26 8.77 3.10
N PHE A 339 -6.24 9.15 2.29
CA PHE A 339 -6.39 8.75 0.91
C PHE A 339 -7.12 9.83 0.09
N TYR A 340 -6.93 9.78 -1.22
CA TYR A 340 -7.57 10.66 -2.19
C TYR A 340 -8.92 10.10 -2.65
N ILE A 341 -9.99 10.91 -2.60
CA ILE A 341 -11.31 10.55 -3.10
C ILE A 341 -11.29 10.60 -4.62
N VAL A 342 -11.70 9.49 -5.23
CA VAL A 342 -11.92 9.41 -6.67
C VAL A 342 -13.40 9.14 -7.00
N PRO A 343 -13.92 9.60 -8.16
CA PRO A 343 -15.31 9.37 -8.53
C PRO A 343 -15.58 7.91 -8.92
N LEU A 344 -16.65 7.32 -8.38
CA LEU A 344 -17.14 5.99 -8.75
C LEU A 344 -17.38 5.90 -10.26
N ALA A 345 -17.99 6.91 -10.86
CA ALA A 345 -18.34 6.92 -12.29
C ALA A 345 -17.11 6.80 -13.21
N LYS A 346 -15.93 7.26 -12.75
CA LYS A 346 -14.68 7.20 -13.52
C LYS A 346 -13.82 6.00 -13.15
N TRP A 347 -13.80 5.61 -11.87
CA TRP A 347 -12.90 4.57 -11.38
C TRP A 347 -13.54 3.20 -11.24
N GLY A 348 -14.80 3.14 -10.81
CA GLY A 348 -15.52 1.89 -10.58
C GLY A 348 -16.18 1.30 -11.80
N ASP A 349 -16.77 0.12 -11.58
CA ASP A 349 -17.66 -0.59 -12.49
C ASP A 349 -19.11 -0.20 -12.12
N VAL A 350 -19.67 0.80 -12.81
CA VAL A 350 -21.02 1.31 -12.53
C VAL A 350 -22.12 0.26 -12.74
N GLN A 351 -21.88 -0.77 -13.55
CA GLN A 351 -22.81 -1.90 -13.71
C GLN A 351 -22.81 -2.81 -12.47
N TYR A 352 -21.76 -2.73 -11.66
CA TYR A 352 -21.63 -3.43 -10.39
C TYR A 352 -21.84 -2.48 -9.20
N PHE A 353 -22.82 -1.59 -9.30
CA PHE A 353 -23.21 -0.65 -8.25
C PHE A 353 -24.73 -0.67 -8.00
N ASP A 354 -25.16 -0.70 -6.74
CA ASP A 354 -26.58 -0.68 -6.33
C ASP A 354 -26.86 0.15 -5.05
N SER A 355 -25.88 0.93 -4.59
CA SER A 355 -25.92 1.75 -3.35
C SER A 355 -26.24 0.97 -2.06
N ASN A 356 -26.19 -0.36 -2.07
CA ASN A 356 -26.57 -1.21 -0.93
C ASN A 356 -25.51 -2.29 -0.65
N TYR A 357 -25.31 -3.19 -1.61
CA TYR A 357 -24.44 -4.36 -1.51
C TYR A 357 -23.31 -4.33 -2.54
N LYS A 358 -23.52 -3.64 -3.66
CA LYS A 358 -22.56 -3.48 -4.75
C LYS A 358 -22.10 -2.04 -4.80
N TRP A 359 -20.80 -1.84 -4.64
CA TRP A 359 -20.17 -0.53 -4.52
C TRP A 359 -19.18 -0.27 -5.64
N GLY A 360 -19.50 -0.68 -6.87
CA GLY A 360 -18.69 -0.44 -8.07
C GLY A 360 -17.45 -1.32 -8.23
N ILE A 361 -17.32 -2.38 -7.43
CA ILE A 361 -16.07 -3.15 -7.31
C ILE A 361 -16.40 -4.63 -7.12
N LYS A 362 -15.91 -5.44 -8.05
CA LYS A 362 -15.97 -6.90 -7.91
C LYS A 362 -14.94 -7.34 -6.86
N LYS A 363 -15.35 -8.23 -5.96
CA LYS A 363 -14.48 -8.73 -4.89
C LYS A 363 -13.19 -9.32 -5.48
N THR A 364 -12.04 -9.00 -4.89
CA THR A 364 -10.71 -9.42 -5.33
C THR A 364 -10.25 -8.85 -6.67
N LYS A 365 -10.86 -7.75 -7.14
CA LYS A 365 -10.57 -7.08 -8.42
C LYS A 365 -10.18 -5.60 -8.28
N ALA A 366 -9.91 -5.12 -7.07
CA ALA A 366 -9.48 -3.74 -6.84
C ALA A 366 -8.14 -3.42 -7.50
N ASP A 367 -7.21 -4.38 -7.58
CA ASP A 367 -5.91 -4.14 -8.23
C ASP A 367 -6.02 -3.95 -9.75
N GLU A 368 -7.03 -4.55 -10.39
CA GLU A 368 -7.33 -4.33 -11.79
C GLU A 368 -7.82 -2.90 -12.06
N ILE A 369 -8.47 -2.27 -11.10
CA ILE A 369 -8.91 -0.87 -11.20
C ILE A 369 -7.71 0.08 -11.06
N ILE A 370 -6.93 -0.07 -9.97
CA ILE A 370 -5.88 0.91 -9.64
C ILE A 370 -4.64 0.83 -10.52
N LYS A 371 -4.38 -0.31 -11.18
CA LYS A 371 -3.20 -0.47 -12.06
C LYS A 371 -3.46 -0.04 -13.51
N LYS A 372 -4.72 0.01 -13.94
CA LYS A 372 -5.09 0.28 -15.34
C LYS A 372 -5.37 1.76 -15.62
N LYS A 373 -5.66 2.55 -14.58
CA LYS A 373 -6.13 3.93 -14.70
C LYS A 373 -5.09 4.89 -14.12
N GLY A 374 -4.79 5.95 -14.87
CA GLY A 374 -4.04 7.11 -14.40
C GLY A 374 -4.98 8.30 -14.18
N VAL A 375 -4.42 9.46 -13.81
CA VAL A 375 -5.18 10.71 -13.67
C VAL A 375 -5.73 11.14 -15.04
N THR A 376 -7.06 11.27 -15.19
CA THR A 376 -7.71 11.68 -16.44
C THR A 376 -9.06 12.36 -16.20
N GLY A 377 -9.10 13.69 -16.03
CA GLY A 377 -10.35 14.46 -16.03
C GLY A 377 -11.34 14.00 -14.96
N ASP A 378 -10.83 13.54 -13.83
CA ASP A 378 -11.54 12.93 -12.72
C ASP A 378 -11.10 13.52 -11.37
N GLU A 379 -10.38 14.63 -11.42
CA GLU A 379 -9.91 15.43 -10.30
C GLU A 379 -11.09 15.88 -9.45
N THR A 380 -11.00 15.65 -8.14
CA THR A 380 -12.04 16.03 -7.17
C THR A 380 -11.69 17.28 -6.37
N GLY A 381 -10.41 17.69 -6.39
CA GLY A 381 -9.87 18.84 -5.67
C GLY A 381 -10.13 20.17 -6.37
N GLY A 382 -9.41 21.20 -5.94
CA GLY A 382 -9.55 22.58 -6.44
C GLY A 382 -8.79 22.88 -7.73
N TYR A 383 -7.96 21.95 -8.21
CA TYR A 383 -7.20 22.08 -9.45
C TYR A 383 -7.47 20.88 -10.36
N MET A 384 -7.26 21.06 -11.66
CA MET A 384 -7.25 19.98 -12.65
C MET A 384 -5.96 19.99 -13.46
N ILE A 385 -5.58 18.83 -14.00
CA ILE A 385 -4.36 18.70 -14.79
C ILE A 385 -4.65 19.13 -16.23
N GLU A 386 -3.96 20.18 -16.70
CA GLU A 386 -4.04 20.67 -18.08
C GLU A 386 -2.98 20.02 -18.96
N LYS A 387 -1.75 19.87 -18.44
CA LYS A 387 -0.62 19.24 -19.14
C LYS A 387 0.18 18.36 -18.18
N LYS A 388 0.85 17.33 -18.70
CA LYS A 388 1.67 16.38 -17.91
C LYS A 388 3.18 16.48 -18.15
N GLU A 389 3.62 17.07 -19.26
CA GLU A 389 5.06 17.19 -19.56
C GLU A 389 5.39 18.57 -20.13
N PRO A 390 5.74 19.56 -19.28
CA PRO A 390 5.72 19.53 -17.81
C PRO A 390 4.30 19.50 -17.23
N TYR A 391 4.17 19.19 -15.93
CA TYR A 391 2.87 19.25 -15.27
C TYR A 391 2.41 20.70 -15.09
N GLU A 392 1.23 21.01 -15.64
CA GLU A 392 0.54 22.29 -15.52
C GLU A 392 -0.84 22.03 -14.92
N LEU A 393 -1.14 22.70 -13.81
CA LEU A 393 -2.42 22.60 -13.12
C LEU A 393 -3.16 23.92 -13.22
N VAL A 394 -4.47 23.86 -13.44
CA VAL A 394 -5.34 25.04 -13.48
C VAL A 394 -6.38 24.98 -12.38
N GLU A 395 -6.62 26.11 -11.73
CA GLU A 395 -7.66 26.26 -10.70
C GLU A 395 -9.06 26.08 -11.33
N ARG A 396 -9.94 25.36 -10.62
CA ARG A 396 -11.28 24.99 -11.05
C ARG A 396 -12.34 26.04 -10.77
#